data_AF-A0A967WHL8-F1
#
_entry.id   AF-A0A967WHL8-F1
#
_cell.length_a   1.000
_cell.length_b   1.000
_cell.length_c   1.000
_cell.angle_alpha   90.00
_cell.angle_beta   90.00
_cell.angle_gamma   90.00
#
_symmetry.space_group_name_H-M   'P 1'
#
loop_
_entity.id
_entity.type
_entity.pdbx_description
1 polymer ?
#
loop_
_entity_poly.entity_id
_entity_poly.type
_entity_poly.pdbx_seq_one_letter_code
_entity_poly.pdbx_strand_id
1 'polypeptide(L)'
;MMSIVWRKVWRDLWRNKLRTILVVLSTAVGVFALGFVYGTSGVLTTQMTESHRESVFPHITFYTGQFDRDVVDTMRHEPGVADVEGERVATIRWKLEGETDWRDGLVTARADFEAQHMNLLDLLDGSWPAGRTLAVERLASQHFGIPLGTMISVEFGRSERRLPVEGIVRASQVEPPQWGGDANFYATMETVAWLTDQEQRFNRLNVLVEPFAEQVPGEPVPFEEGAEEVSERIQDRLERMGVGVGGHQITDPEVHWLQETIDSLLFILQVLGALSLGLSGFLIVNMMNATVAQQVWQIGVMKVVGATSGRVMRVYLATAFVYGLLSLFLAVPLGA
;
A
#
# COMPACT_ATOMS: atom_id res chain seq x y z
N MET A 1 22.96 -37.24 33.63
CA MET A 1 21.49 -37.49 33.62
C MET A 1 20.77 -36.96 32.37
N MET A 2 21.21 -35.85 31.75
CA MET A 2 20.60 -35.32 30.52
C MET A 2 20.59 -36.31 29.33
N SER A 3 21.62 -37.15 29.15
CA SER A 3 21.68 -38.06 27.99
C SER A 3 20.63 -39.18 27.98
N ILE A 4 20.00 -39.50 29.13
CA ILE A 4 18.94 -40.50 29.21
C ILE A 4 17.59 -39.87 28.83
N VAL A 5 17.34 -38.65 29.28
CA VAL A 5 16.13 -37.88 28.91
C VAL A 5 16.11 -37.65 27.41
N TRP A 6 17.20 -37.17 26.82
CA TRP A 6 17.31 -36.96 25.37
C TRP A 6 17.14 -38.24 24.56
N ARG A 7 17.73 -39.37 25.00
CA ARG A 7 17.53 -40.66 24.34
C ARG A 7 16.10 -41.18 24.44
N LYS A 8 15.37 -40.87 25.51
CA LYS A 8 13.94 -41.19 25.63
C LYS A 8 13.11 -40.32 24.69
N VAL A 9 13.31 -39.00 24.73
CA VAL A 9 12.59 -38.03 23.88
C VAL A 9 12.71 -38.41 22.40
N TRP A 10 13.94 -38.63 21.91
CA TRP A 10 14.17 -38.99 20.51
C TRP A 10 13.49 -40.31 20.10
N ARG A 11 13.49 -41.30 21.02
CA ARG A 11 12.86 -42.60 20.77
C ARG A 11 11.34 -42.50 20.77
N ASP A 12 10.76 -41.68 21.63
CA ASP A 12 9.32 -41.46 21.72
C ASP A 12 8.81 -40.73 20.48
N LEU A 13 9.56 -39.74 19.97
CA LEU A 13 9.29 -39.07 18.69
C LEU A 13 9.31 -40.06 17.52
N TRP A 14 10.34 -40.92 17.45
CA TRP A 14 10.49 -41.88 16.35
C TRP A 14 9.48 -43.02 16.37
N ARG A 15 8.92 -43.36 17.54
CA ARG A 15 7.87 -44.38 17.67
C ARG A 15 6.52 -43.89 17.16
N ASN A 16 6.23 -42.58 17.28
CA ASN A 16 4.97 -41.98 16.86
C ASN A 16 5.18 -40.96 15.73
N LYS A 17 5.78 -41.40 14.61
CA LYS A 17 6.20 -40.51 13.51
C LYS A 17 5.06 -39.68 12.92
N LEU A 18 3.93 -40.32 12.61
CA LEU A 18 2.79 -39.63 11.99
C LEU A 18 2.23 -38.54 12.92
N ARG A 19 2.13 -38.84 14.21
CA ARG A 19 1.65 -37.88 15.22
C ARG A 19 2.65 -36.72 15.38
N THR A 20 3.94 -37.04 15.46
CA THR A 20 5.03 -36.06 15.54
C THR A 20 5.00 -35.11 14.35
N ILE A 21 4.88 -35.65 13.13
CA ILE A 21 4.83 -34.85 11.90
C ILE A 21 3.60 -33.93 11.92
N LEU A 22 2.42 -34.42 12.28
CA LEU A 22 1.21 -33.59 12.31
C LEU A 22 1.32 -32.42 13.28
N VAL A 23 1.85 -32.66 14.49
CA VAL A 23 2.03 -31.59 15.49
C VAL A 23 3.11 -30.61 15.09
N VAL A 24 4.24 -31.12 14.57
CA VAL A 24 5.34 -30.28 14.12
C VAL A 24 4.90 -29.40 12.95
N LEU A 25 4.20 -29.96 11.96
CA LEU A 25 3.72 -29.25 10.78
C LEU A 25 2.63 -28.22 11.14
N SER A 26 1.63 -28.60 11.95
CA SER A 26 0.59 -27.68 12.40
C SER A 26 1.18 -26.47 13.13
N THR A 27 2.10 -26.71 14.06
CA THR A 27 2.76 -25.65 14.82
C THR A 27 3.68 -24.82 13.91
N ALA A 28 4.37 -25.46 12.95
CA ALA A 28 5.20 -24.75 11.98
C ALA A 28 4.37 -23.81 11.10
N VAL A 29 3.19 -24.24 10.62
CA VAL A 29 2.28 -23.39 9.83
C VAL A 29 1.78 -22.19 10.64
N GLY A 30 1.41 -22.38 11.92
CA GLY A 30 0.97 -21.28 12.77
C GLY A 30 2.07 -20.25 13.05
N VAL A 31 3.29 -20.71 13.35
CA VAL A 31 4.46 -19.84 13.58
C VAL A 31 4.90 -19.16 12.30
N PHE A 32 4.90 -19.88 11.17
CA PHE A 32 5.21 -19.33 9.84
C PHE A 32 4.23 -18.23 9.46
N ALA A 33 2.92 -18.46 9.60
CA ALA A 33 1.91 -17.46 9.26
C ALA A 33 2.11 -16.16 10.05
N LEU A 34 2.39 -16.25 11.36
CA LEU A 34 2.71 -15.07 12.15
C LEU A 34 4.00 -14.39 11.69
N GLY A 35 5.09 -15.13 11.54
CA GLY A 35 6.38 -14.58 11.09
C GLY A 35 6.27 -13.89 9.72
N PHE A 36 5.58 -14.52 8.78
CA PHE A 36 5.33 -14.00 7.44
C PHE A 36 4.55 -12.69 7.47
N VAL A 37 3.47 -12.60 8.27
CA VAL A 37 2.65 -11.39 8.39
C VAL A 37 3.47 -10.24 8.97
N TYR A 38 4.23 -10.47 10.05
CA TYR A 38 5.08 -9.45 10.66
C TYR A 38 6.26 -9.03 9.77
N GLY A 39 6.88 -9.96 9.05
CA GLY A 39 7.96 -9.65 8.12
C GLY A 39 7.45 -8.84 6.93
N THR A 40 6.36 -9.28 6.32
CA THR A 40 5.75 -8.62 5.15
C THR A 40 5.21 -7.24 5.50
N SER A 41 4.62 -7.04 6.69
CA SER A 41 4.15 -5.73 7.12
C SER A 41 5.27 -4.70 7.21
N GLY A 42 6.43 -5.09 7.75
CA GLY A 42 7.58 -4.19 7.85
C GLY A 42 8.15 -3.80 6.50
N VAL A 43 8.24 -4.76 5.55
CA VAL A 43 8.73 -4.49 4.20
C VAL A 43 7.74 -3.64 3.40
N LEU A 44 6.44 -3.96 3.44
CA LEU A 44 5.40 -3.21 2.73
C LEU A 44 5.33 -1.75 3.16
N THR A 45 5.28 -1.50 4.46
CA THR A 45 5.21 -0.13 5.00
C THR A 45 6.43 0.69 4.61
N THR A 46 7.63 0.13 4.77
CA THR A 46 8.88 0.82 4.39
C THR A 46 8.92 1.14 2.90
N GLN A 47 8.62 0.18 2.03
CA GLN A 47 8.64 0.38 0.58
C GLN A 47 7.55 1.35 0.10
N MET A 48 6.39 1.36 0.76
CA MET A 48 5.31 2.29 0.42
C MET A 48 5.66 3.72 0.80
N THR A 49 6.22 3.95 2.00
CA THR A 49 6.66 5.29 2.41
C THR A 49 7.82 5.78 1.53
N GLU A 50 8.77 4.92 1.17
CA GLU A 50 9.88 5.28 0.28
C GLU A 50 9.38 5.67 -1.13
N SER A 51 8.55 4.83 -1.74
CA SER A 51 7.94 5.14 -3.05
C SER A 51 7.05 6.38 -3.02
N HIS A 52 6.40 6.67 -1.88
CA HIS A 52 5.58 7.86 -1.73
C HIS A 52 6.45 9.13 -1.69
N ARG A 53 7.56 9.10 -0.93
CA ARG A 53 8.52 10.21 -0.86
C ARG A 53 9.20 10.49 -2.20
N GLU A 54 9.54 9.47 -2.98
CA GLU A 54 10.17 9.64 -4.30
C GLU A 54 9.27 10.34 -5.32
N SER A 55 7.95 10.30 -5.13
CA SER A 55 6.99 10.85 -6.09
C SER A 55 6.67 12.34 -5.88
N VAL A 56 7.20 12.93 -4.81
CA VAL A 56 7.00 14.34 -4.40
C VAL A 56 5.51 14.70 -4.45
N PHE A 57 4.75 14.05 -3.57
CA PHE A 57 3.30 14.18 -3.53
C PHE A 57 2.86 15.55 -2.97
N PRO A 58 1.87 16.24 -3.57
CA PRO A 58 1.36 17.46 -2.98
C PRO A 58 0.73 17.21 -1.62
N HIS A 59 1.16 18.00 -0.66
CA HIS A 59 0.64 17.97 0.70
C HIS A 59 -0.81 18.47 0.76
N ILE A 60 -1.16 19.42 -0.12
CA ILE A 60 -2.52 19.96 -0.24
C ILE A 60 -2.90 20.02 -1.71
N THR A 61 -4.04 19.45 -2.05
CA THR A 61 -4.62 19.51 -3.40
C THR A 61 -5.95 20.27 -3.36
N PHE A 62 -6.03 21.40 -4.05
CA PHE A 62 -7.27 22.17 -4.18
C PHE A 62 -8.00 21.84 -5.48
N TYR A 63 -9.31 21.61 -5.36
CA TYR A 63 -10.23 21.46 -6.47
C TYR A 63 -10.96 22.79 -6.66
N THR A 64 -10.75 23.44 -7.80
CA THR A 64 -11.14 24.84 -7.98
C THR A 64 -11.87 25.07 -9.31
N GLY A 65 -12.45 26.25 -9.45
CA GLY A 65 -12.81 26.82 -10.74
C GLY A 65 -11.58 27.06 -11.63
N GLN A 66 -11.80 27.55 -12.85
CA GLN A 66 -10.69 27.77 -13.75
C GLN A 66 -9.85 28.99 -13.36
N PHE A 67 -8.52 28.87 -13.44
CA PHE A 67 -7.58 29.95 -13.12
C PHE A 67 -6.35 29.98 -14.03
N ASP A 68 -5.71 31.14 -14.11
CA ASP A 68 -4.54 31.40 -14.95
C ASP A 68 -3.22 31.19 -14.19
N ARG A 69 -2.10 31.12 -14.91
CA ARG A 69 -0.75 30.91 -14.33
C ARG A 69 -0.39 31.95 -13.27
N ASP A 70 -0.86 33.20 -13.41
CA ASP A 70 -0.60 34.27 -12.44
C ASP A 70 -1.07 33.92 -11.01
N VAL A 71 -2.10 33.08 -10.89
CA VAL A 71 -2.58 32.58 -9.59
C VAL A 71 -1.55 31.62 -8.97
N VAL A 72 -1.01 30.69 -9.77
CA VAL A 72 0.07 29.77 -9.35
C VAL A 72 1.29 30.55 -8.87
N ASP A 73 1.71 31.55 -9.66
CA ASP A 73 2.87 32.38 -9.33
C ASP A 73 2.63 33.22 -8.06
N THR A 74 1.39 33.64 -7.80
CA THR A 74 1.03 34.32 -6.55
C THR A 74 1.08 33.37 -5.36
N MET A 75 0.49 32.17 -5.48
CA MET A 75 0.45 31.18 -4.39
C MET A 75 1.85 30.68 -4.01
N ARG A 76 2.78 30.63 -4.95
CA ARG A 76 4.19 30.29 -4.70
C ARG A 76 4.87 31.21 -3.68
N HIS A 77 4.37 32.42 -3.49
CA HIS A 77 4.93 33.39 -2.54
C HIS A 77 4.14 33.47 -1.22
N GLU A 78 3.13 32.62 -1.02
CA GLU A 78 2.39 32.59 0.24
C GLU A 78 3.23 31.97 1.37
N PRO A 79 3.17 32.51 2.61
CA PRO A 79 3.93 31.96 3.73
C PRO A 79 3.58 30.49 4.03
N GLY A 80 4.59 29.66 4.26
CA GLY A 80 4.42 28.23 4.55
C GLY A 80 4.29 27.35 3.30
N VAL A 81 4.38 27.92 2.10
CA VAL A 81 4.36 27.20 0.83
C VAL A 81 5.79 26.98 0.33
N ALA A 82 6.17 25.72 0.14
CA ALA A 82 7.46 25.32 -0.41
C ALA A 82 7.47 25.33 -1.94
N ASP A 83 6.40 24.83 -2.57
CA ASP A 83 6.21 24.85 -4.03
C ASP A 83 4.72 24.77 -4.38
N VAL A 84 4.36 25.15 -5.61
CA VAL A 84 3.01 25.09 -6.16
C VAL A 84 3.04 24.70 -7.63
N GLU A 85 2.20 23.75 -8.01
CA GLU A 85 2.00 23.35 -9.41
C GLU A 85 0.51 23.41 -9.79
N GLY A 86 0.22 24.03 -10.94
CA GLY A 86 -1.13 24.07 -11.51
C GLY A 86 -1.34 22.95 -12.52
N GLU A 87 -2.47 22.26 -12.44
CA GLU A 87 -2.86 21.22 -13.38
C GLU A 87 -4.27 21.46 -13.93
N ARG A 88 -4.52 20.89 -15.11
CA ARG A 88 -5.85 20.86 -15.71
C ARG A 88 -6.35 19.42 -15.75
N VAL A 89 -7.42 19.13 -15.02
CA VAL A 89 -8.07 17.81 -15.05
C VAL A 89 -9.43 17.91 -15.70
N ALA A 90 -9.67 17.04 -16.68
CA ALA A 90 -10.95 16.88 -17.35
C ALA A 90 -11.42 15.43 -17.27
N THR A 91 -12.64 15.22 -16.79
CA THR A 91 -13.35 13.95 -16.94
C THR A 91 -13.81 13.81 -18.39
N ILE A 92 -13.51 12.67 -18.98
CA ILE A 92 -13.83 12.33 -20.37
C ILE A 92 -14.56 10.99 -20.42
N ARG A 93 -15.20 10.73 -21.56
CA ARG A 93 -15.59 9.37 -21.92
C ARG A 93 -14.69 8.91 -23.04
N TRP A 94 -14.31 7.64 -23.05
CA TRP A 94 -13.43 7.10 -24.07
C TRP A 94 -13.81 5.67 -24.46
N LYS A 95 -13.34 5.24 -25.63
CA LYS A 95 -13.50 3.88 -26.14
C LYS A 95 -12.41 3.54 -27.14
N LEU A 96 -12.15 2.24 -27.32
CA LEU A 96 -11.29 1.78 -28.40
C LEU A 96 -11.98 1.93 -29.75
N GLU A 97 -11.18 2.07 -30.81
CA GLU A 97 -11.72 2.10 -32.16
C GLU A 97 -12.45 0.78 -32.48
N GLY A 98 -13.69 0.90 -32.97
CA GLY A 98 -14.57 -0.24 -33.25
C GLY A 98 -15.49 -0.65 -32.09
N GLU A 99 -15.29 -0.12 -30.88
CA GLU A 99 -16.21 -0.34 -29.76
C GLU A 99 -17.40 0.63 -29.78
N THR A 100 -18.51 0.18 -29.20
CA THR A 100 -19.71 0.99 -28.98
C THR A 100 -19.80 1.53 -27.56
N ASP A 101 -19.17 0.84 -26.62
CA ASP A 101 -19.35 1.08 -25.19
C ASP A 101 -18.34 2.11 -24.71
N TRP A 102 -18.89 3.24 -24.24
CA TRP A 102 -18.12 4.32 -23.66
C TRP A 102 -17.79 4.02 -22.20
N ARG A 103 -16.54 4.26 -21.83
CA ARG A 103 -16.03 4.14 -20.46
C ARG A 103 -15.63 5.51 -19.95
N ASP A 104 -15.67 5.69 -18.64
CA ASP A 104 -15.22 6.94 -18.02
C ASP A 104 -13.68 6.94 -17.92
N GLY A 105 -13.13 8.15 -17.92
CA GLY A 105 -11.69 8.38 -17.95
C GLY A 105 -11.35 9.77 -17.47
N LEU A 106 -10.09 9.97 -17.10
CA LEU A 106 -9.56 11.25 -16.68
C LEU A 106 -8.40 11.62 -17.60
N VAL A 107 -8.37 12.87 -18.06
CA VAL A 107 -7.19 13.45 -18.71
C VAL A 107 -6.60 14.50 -17.79
N THR A 108 -5.36 14.28 -17.36
CA THR A 108 -4.58 15.29 -16.64
C THR A 108 -3.63 15.97 -17.62
N ALA A 109 -3.83 17.28 -17.79
CA ALA A 109 -2.97 18.13 -18.58
C ALA A 109 -1.94 18.84 -17.71
N ARG A 110 -0.72 18.88 -18.24
CA ARG A 110 0.40 19.64 -17.70
C ARG A 110 0.95 20.61 -18.74
N ALA A 111 1.56 21.67 -18.24
CA ALA A 111 2.22 22.65 -19.08
C ALA A 111 3.49 22.08 -19.71
N ASP A 112 4.28 21.35 -18.93
CA ASP A 112 5.53 20.73 -19.35
C ASP A 112 5.73 19.41 -18.59
N PHE A 113 6.06 18.34 -19.30
CA PHE A 113 6.34 17.02 -18.72
C PHE A 113 7.83 16.83 -18.39
N GLU A 114 8.72 17.69 -18.87
CA GLU A 114 10.15 17.65 -18.53
C GLU A 114 10.47 18.51 -17.30
N ALA A 115 9.62 19.49 -16.97
CA ALA A 115 9.77 20.40 -15.83
C ALA A 115 8.72 20.11 -14.72
N GLN A 116 8.62 18.85 -14.29
CA GLN A 116 7.68 18.41 -13.25
C GLN A 116 8.25 18.64 -11.86
N HIS A 117 7.45 19.16 -10.95
CA HIS A 117 7.87 19.41 -9.57
C HIS A 117 7.09 18.57 -8.55
N MET A 118 5.82 18.25 -8.86
CA MET A 118 4.96 17.43 -8.03
C MET A 118 4.28 16.32 -8.83
N ASN A 119 3.85 15.25 -8.15
CA ASN A 119 3.15 14.14 -8.79
C ASN A 119 3.93 13.63 -10.02
N LEU A 120 5.23 13.36 -9.83
CA LEU A 120 6.15 13.08 -10.92
C LEU A 120 5.66 11.88 -11.74
N LEU A 121 5.78 11.98 -13.07
CA LEU A 121 5.44 10.91 -13.98
C LEU A 121 6.73 10.30 -14.54
N ASP A 122 6.80 8.99 -14.60
CA ASP A 122 7.88 8.30 -15.30
C ASP A 122 7.40 7.93 -16.70
N LEU A 123 8.12 8.37 -17.74
CA LEU A 123 7.92 7.84 -19.09
C LEU A 123 8.58 6.46 -19.19
N LEU A 124 7.76 5.44 -19.44
CA LEU A 124 8.23 4.06 -19.52
C LEU A 124 8.50 3.61 -20.96
N ASP A 125 7.66 4.06 -21.90
CA ASP A 125 7.79 3.74 -23.32
C ASP A 125 7.20 4.87 -24.18
N GLY A 126 7.72 5.04 -25.39
CA GLY A 126 7.29 6.08 -26.33
C GLY A 126 7.88 7.46 -26.07
N SER A 127 7.02 8.48 -26.20
CA SER A 127 7.38 9.88 -25.98
C SER A 127 6.36 10.57 -25.09
N TRP A 128 6.79 11.65 -24.42
CA TRP A 128 5.88 12.57 -23.76
C TRP A 128 4.84 13.10 -24.74
N PRO A 129 3.58 13.30 -24.31
CA PRO A 129 2.52 13.75 -25.20
C PRO A 129 2.84 15.16 -25.70
N ALA A 130 2.72 15.37 -27.01
CA ALA A 130 2.99 16.64 -27.67
C ALA A 130 1.95 16.85 -28.80
N GLY A 131 1.41 18.07 -28.91
CA GLY A 131 0.37 18.36 -29.89
C GLY A 131 -0.93 17.59 -29.58
N ARG A 132 -1.43 16.81 -30.54
CA ARG A 132 -2.71 16.07 -30.39
C ARG A 132 -2.47 14.59 -30.10
N THR A 133 -1.71 14.31 -29.07
CA THR A 133 -1.37 12.94 -28.66
C THR A 133 -1.61 12.77 -27.16
N LEU A 134 -1.80 11.53 -26.73
CA LEU A 134 -2.02 11.17 -25.33
C LEU A 134 -0.90 10.24 -24.86
N ALA A 135 -0.59 10.32 -23.58
CA ALA A 135 0.02 9.22 -22.86
C ALA A 135 -1.03 8.54 -21.97
N VAL A 136 -0.86 7.26 -21.71
CA VAL A 136 -1.75 6.47 -20.86
C VAL A 136 -0.99 5.90 -19.68
N GLU A 137 -1.64 5.82 -18.52
CA GLU A 137 -1.07 5.16 -17.36
C GLU A 137 -0.90 3.64 -17.62
N ARG A 138 0.21 3.06 -17.18
CA ARG A 138 0.59 1.66 -17.44
C ARG A 138 -0.48 0.65 -17.00
N LEU A 139 -1.06 0.78 -15.81
CA LEU A 139 -2.11 -0.13 -15.33
C LEU A 139 -3.37 -0.01 -16.18
N ALA A 140 -3.75 1.20 -16.61
CA ALA A 140 -4.84 1.41 -17.56
C ALA A 140 -4.55 0.80 -18.93
N SER A 141 -3.33 0.99 -19.45
CA SER A 141 -2.89 0.37 -20.71
C SER A 141 -3.00 -1.15 -20.68
N GLN A 142 -2.52 -1.78 -19.59
CA GLN A 142 -2.55 -3.23 -19.44
C GLN A 142 -3.97 -3.77 -19.22
N HIS A 143 -4.78 -3.10 -18.40
CA HIS A 143 -6.11 -3.58 -18.05
C HIS A 143 -7.09 -3.44 -19.22
N PHE A 144 -7.04 -2.31 -19.92
CA PHE A 144 -7.97 -2.03 -21.01
C PHE A 144 -7.42 -2.36 -22.41
N GLY A 145 -6.17 -2.83 -22.51
CA GLY A 145 -5.58 -3.22 -23.78
C GLY A 145 -5.31 -2.04 -24.70
N ILE A 146 -4.65 -0.99 -24.18
CA ILE A 146 -4.28 0.23 -24.91
C ILE A 146 -2.76 0.26 -25.13
N PRO A 147 -2.20 -0.55 -26.04
CA PRO A 147 -0.77 -0.52 -26.32
C PRO A 147 -0.36 0.81 -26.99
N LEU A 148 0.95 1.05 -27.06
CA LEU A 148 1.50 2.21 -27.76
C LEU A 148 1.07 2.22 -29.24
N GLY A 149 0.71 3.40 -29.75
CA GLY A 149 0.18 3.62 -31.10
C GLY A 149 -1.33 3.41 -31.25
N THR A 150 -2.04 3.05 -30.17
CA THR A 150 -3.50 2.85 -30.22
C THR A 150 -4.23 4.15 -30.45
N MET A 151 -5.18 4.15 -31.39
CA MET A 151 -6.12 5.25 -31.58
C MET A 151 -7.32 5.05 -30.66
N ILE A 152 -7.63 6.06 -29.85
CA ILE A 152 -8.84 6.08 -29.01
C ILE A 152 -9.79 7.19 -29.45
N SER A 153 -11.09 6.92 -29.33
CA SER A 153 -12.13 7.95 -29.41
C SER A 153 -12.37 8.51 -28.01
N VAL A 154 -12.33 9.84 -27.90
CA VAL A 154 -12.60 10.58 -26.67
C VAL A 154 -13.79 11.50 -26.88
N GLU A 155 -14.79 11.38 -26.03
CA GLU A 155 -15.97 12.23 -25.96
C GLU A 155 -15.86 13.20 -24.77
N PHE A 156 -16.04 14.47 -25.07
CA PHE A 156 -16.21 15.52 -24.06
C PHE A 156 -17.40 16.40 -24.44
N GLY A 157 -18.41 16.43 -23.57
CA GLY A 157 -19.66 17.13 -23.82
C GLY A 157 -20.41 16.57 -25.03
N ARG A 158 -20.34 17.25 -26.17
CA ARG A 158 -20.97 16.83 -27.44
C ARG A 158 -19.97 16.55 -28.55
N SER A 159 -18.68 16.67 -28.27
CA SER A 159 -17.61 16.53 -29.24
C SER A 159 -16.95 15.18 -29.07
N GLU A 160 -16.89 14.40 -30.15
CA GLU A 160 -16.06 13.19 -30.24
C GLU A 160 -14.79 13.53 -31.04
N ARG A 161 -13.63 13.17 -30.50
CA ARG A 161 -12.32 13.42 -31.11
C ARG A 161 -11.46 12.16 -31.02
N ARG A 162 -10.60 11.98 -32.02
CA ARG A 162 -9.70 10.82 -32.08
C ARG A 162 -8.27 11.25 -31.81
N LEU A 163 -7.60 10.52 -30.92
CA LEU A 163 -6.25 10.81 -30.45
C LEU A 163 -5.42 9.53 -30.42
N PRO A 164 -4.19 9.53 -30.96
CA PRO A 164 -3.24 8.45 -30.75
C PRO A 164 -2.69 8.49 -29.33
N VAL A 165 -2.44 7.30 -28.78
CA VAL A 165 -1.68 7.10 -27.55
C VAL A 165 -0.22 6.82 -27.94
N GLU A 166 0.68 7.75 -27.66
CA GLU A 166 2.09 7.70 -28.07
C GLU A 166 3.07 7.55 -26.89
N GLY A 167 2.56 7.54 -25.67
CA GLY A 167 3.36 7.34 -24.46
C GLY A 167 2.68 6.39 -23.48
N ILE A 168 3.50 5.59 -22.79
CA ILE A 168 3.08 4.85 -21.60
C ILE A 168 3.82 5.45 -20.42
N VAL A 169 3.06 5.91 -19.43
CA VAL A 169 3.60 6.56 -18.24
C VAL A 169 3.24 5.78 -16.98
N ARG A 170 4.03 5.96 -15.93
CA ARG A 170 3.70 5.55 -14.58
C ARG A 170 3.38 6.79 -13.76
N ALA A 171 2.23 6.77 -13.12
CA ALA A 171 1.88 7.71 -12.07
C ALA A 171 1.83 6.97 -10.73
N SER A 172 2.36 7.57 -9.67
CA SER A 172 2.45 6.90 -8.37
C SER A 172 1.13 6.85 -7.61
N GLN A 173 0.19 7.74 -7.90
CA GLN A 173 -1.12 7.77 -7.27
C GLN A 173 -2.25 7.79 -8.32
N VAL A 174 -2.47 6.61 -8.91
CA VAL A 174 -3.70 6.33 -9.64
C VAL A 174 -4.41 5.17 -8.97
N GLU A 175 -5.72 5.27 -8.85
CA GLU A 175 -6.52 4.13 -8.45
C GLU A 175 -6.42 3.05 -9.53
N PRO A 176 -5.96 1.82 -9.19
CA PRO A 176 -5.82 0.78 -10.19
C PRO A 176 -7.18 0.46 -10.84
N PRO A 177 -7.26 0.34 -12.17
CA PRO A 177 -8.51 0.00 -12.83
C PRO A 177 -9.11 -1.35 -12.42
N GLN A 178 -8.25 -2.27 -11.94
CA GLN A 178 -8.68 -3.56 -11.40
C GLN A 178 -9.53 -3.43 -10.12
N TRP A 179 -9.46 -2.29 -9.44
CA TRP A 179 -10.24 -1.98 -8.24
C TRP A 179 -11.42 -1.04 -8.52
N GLY A 180 -11.71 -0.75 -9.80
CA GLY A 180 -12.79 0.13 -10.22
C GLY A 180 -12.35 1.54 -10.62
N GLY A 181 -11.04 1.81 -10.62
CA GLY A 181 -10.50 3.09 -11.08
C GLY A 181 -10.71 3.34 -12.58
N ASP A 182 -10.91 4.60 -12.95
CA ASP A 182 -11.02 5.02 -14.35
C ASP A 182 -9.68 4.98 -15.09
N ALA A 183 -9.71 4.96 -16.42
CA ALA A 183 -8.51 5.09 -17.22
C ALA A 183 -7.91 6.50 -17.09
N ASN A 184 -6.63 6.58 -16.71
CA ASN A 184 -5.91 7.83 -16.57
C ASN A 184 -5.05 8.09 -17.82
N PHE A 185 -5.29 9.23 -18.44
CA PHE A 185 -4.56 9.74 -19.60
C PHE A 185 -3.86 11.06 -19.27
N TYR A 186 -2.81 11.35 -20.00
CA TYR A 186 -2.00 12.55 -19.83
C TYR A 186 -1.78 13.24 -21.17
N ALA A 187 -1.85 14.56 -21.17
CA ALA A 187 -1.75 15.36 -22.39
C ALA A 187 -1.17 16.75 -22.10
N THR A 188 -0.88 17.52 -23.13
CA THR A 188 -0.50 18.93 -22.94
C THR A 188 -1.73 19.80 -22.63
N MET A 189 -1.50 20.96 -22.00
CA MET A 189 -2.54 21.99 -21.83
C MET A 189 -3.22 22.35 -23.16
N GLU A 190 -2.46 22.43 -24.26
CA GLU A 190 -2.99 22.68 -25.60
C GLU A 190 -3.94 21.58 -26.04
N THR A 191 -3.57 20.31 -25.84
CA THR A 191 -4.40 19.15 -26.21
C THR A 191 -5.74 19.16 -25.48
N VAL A 192 -5.74 19.44 -24.17
CA VAL A 192 -6.96 19.43 -23.36
C VAL A 192 -7.82 20.64 -23.65
N ALA A 193 -7.24 21.82 -23.84
CA ALA A 193 -7.96 23.01 -24.29
C ALA A 193 -8.64 22.77 -25.64
N TRP A 194 -7.92 22.18 -26.60
CA TRP A 194 -8.49 21.73 -27.86
C TRP A 194 -9.63 20.75 -27.59
N LEU A 195 -9.37 19.62 -26.91
CA LEU A 195 -10.33 18.54 -26.67
C LEU A 195 -11.65 19.03 -26.04
N THR A 196 -11.55 19.92 -25.06
CA THR A 196 -12.67 20.42 -24.27
C THR A 196 -13.35 21.64 -24.87
N ASP A 197 -12.76 22.26 -25.90
CA ASP A 197 -13.18 23.55 -26.46
C ASP A 197 -13.18 24.66 -25.39
N GLN A 198 -12.16 24.65 -24.54
CA GLN A 198 -11.96 25.60 -23.45
C GLN A 198 -10.58 26.23 -23.53
N GLU A 199 -10.41 27.34 -22.80
CA GLU A 199 -9.11 28.01 -22.72
C GLU A 199 -8.10 27.18 -21.93
N GLN A 200 -6.80 27.47 -22.13
CA GLN A 200 -5.70 26.82 -21.41
C GLN A 200 -5.59 27.32 -19.97
N ARG A 201 -6.59 26.99 -19.15
CA ARG A 201 -6.64 27.33 -17.72
C ARG A 201 -6.52 26.09 -16.85
N PHE A 202 -5.96 26.28 -15.67
CA PHE A 202 -5.87 25.23 -14.65
C PHE A 202 -7.19 25.15 -13.87
N ASN A 203 -7.43 24.03 -13.19
CA ASN A 203 -8.54 23.88 -12.25
C ASN A 203 -8.18 23.04 -11.01
N ARG A 204 -6.93 22.59 -10.93
CA ARG A 204 -6.36 21.92 -9.77
C ARG A 204 -5.08 22.64 -9.37
N LEU A 205 -4.95 22.96 -8.09
CA LEU A 205 -3.75 23.57 -7.52
C LEU A 205 -3.13 22.58 -6.53
N ASN A 206 -1.91 22.14 -6.82
CA ASN A 206 -1.13 21.24 -5.98
C ASN A 206 -0.11 22.07 -5.21
N VAL A 207 -0.02 21.85 -3.90
CA VAL A 207 0.81 22.64 -2.99
C VAL A 207 1.69 21.72 -2.15
N LEU A 208 2.98 22.03 -2.09
CA LEU A 208 3.89 21.52 -1.07
C LEU A 208 4.02 22.58 0.01
N VAL A 209 3.84 22.17 1.26
CA VAL A 209 4.07 23.03 2.43
C VAL A 209 5.47 22.87 2.98
N GLU A 210 6.03 23.96 3.49
CA GLU A 210 7.30 23.97 4.21
C GLU A 210 7.18 23.20 5.53
N PRO A 211 8.28 22.63 6.06
CA PRO A 211 8.28 22.04 7.39
C PRO A 211 7.83 23.06 8.44
N PHE A 212 6.86 22.68 9.27
CA PHE A 212 6.31 23.56 10.29
C PHE A 212 7.30 23.78 11.43
N ALA A 213 7.53 25.04 11.79
CA ALA A 213 8.36 25.38 12.95
C ALA A 213 7.65 25.01 14.25
N GLU A 214 8.39 24.44 15.21
CA GLU A 214 7.89 24.13 16.55
C GLU A 214 7.29 25.38 17.20
N GLN A 215 6.00 25.32 17.57
CA GLN A 215 5.32 26.41 18.29
C GLN A 215 5.63 26.36 19.79
N VAL A 216 5.90 25.16 20.32
CA VAL A 216 6.38 24.91 21.68
C VAL A 216 7.72 24.15 21.57
N PRO A 217 8.80 24.64 22.22
CA PRO A 217 10.09 23.95 22.15
C PRO A 217 9.98 22.50 22.60
N GLY A 218 10.29 21.56 21.70
CA GLY A 218 10.24 20.13 21.95
C GLY A 218 8.89 19.44 21.66
N GLU A 219 7.88 20.15 21.17
CA GLU A 219 6.64 19.56 20.67
C GLU A 219 6.52 19.83 19.16
N PRO A 220 6.76 18.83 18.29
CA PRO A 220 6.55 18.99 16.85
C PRO A 220 5.06 19.18 16.57
N VAL A 221 4.74 20.12 15.70
CA VAL A 221 3.36 20.34 15.23
C VAL A 221 2.94 19.14 14.39
N PRO A 222 1.80 18.49 14.68
CA PRO A 222 1.26 17.47 13.79
C PRO A 222 1.11 18.05 12.38
N PHE A 223 1.56 17.31 11.36
CA PHE A 223 1.57 17.79 9.99
C PHE A 223 0.19 18.29 9.53
N GLU A 224 -0.87 17.56 9.90
CA GLU A 224 -2.26 17.91 9.59
C GLU A 224 -2.64 19.30 10.12
N GLU A 225 -2.29 19.64 11.36
CA GLU A 225 -2.65 20.92 11.96
C GLU A 225 -1.96 22.10 11.25
N GLY A 226 -0.68 21.96 10.91
CA GLY A 226 0.05 22.97 10.15
C GLY A 226 -0.46 23.11 8.71
N ALA A 227 -0.78 21.98 8.08
CA ALA A 227 -1.29 21.95 6.71
C ALA A 227 -2.69 22.58 6.63
N GLU A 228 -3.53 22.42 7.66
CA GLU A 228 -4.85 23.06 7.76
C GLU A 228 -4.74 24.59 7.82
N GLU A 229 -3.83 25.14 8.63
CA GLU A 229 -3.65 26.60 8.71
C GLU A 229 -3.17 27.21 7.38
N VAL A 230 -2.31 26.48 6.66
CA VAL A 230 -1.88 26.90 5.31
C VAL A 230 -3.02 26.72 4.31
N SER A 231 -3.82 25.65 4.41
CA SER A 231 -4.91 25.40 3.48
C SER A 231 -5.99 26.47 3.55
N GLU A 232 -6.40 26.87 4.78
CA GLU A 232 -7.37 27.94 5.02
C GLU A 232 -6.88 29.27 4.43
N ARG A 233 -5.61 29.61 4.64
CA ARG A 233 -5.01 30.85 4.13
C ARG A 233 -4.98 30.91 2.61
N ILE A 234 -4.60 29.79 1.97
CA ILE A 234 -4.58 29.66 0.51
C ILE A 234 -6.02 29.73 -0.03
N GLN A 235 -6.97 29.05 0.60
CA GLN A 235 -8.38 29.10 0.22
C GLN A 235 -8.92 30.53 0.24
N ASP A 236 -8.73 31.26 1.34
CA ASP A 236 -9.13 32.67 1.48
C ASP A 236 -8.49 33.56 0.42
N ARG A 237 -7.25 33.25 0.01
CA ARG A 237 -6.53 34.00 -1.02
C ARG A 237 -7.10 33.72 -2.40
N LEU A 238 -7.35 32.46 -2.74
CA LEU A 238 -7.97 32.03 -4.00
C LEU A 238 -9.35 32.67 -4.17
N GLU A 239 -10.18 32.63 -3.13
CA GLU A 239 -11.52 33.23 -3.15
C GLU A 239 -11.47 34.75 -3.35
N ARG A 240 -10.54 35.45 -2.69
CA ARG A 240 -10.31 36.90 -2.90
C ARG A 240 -9.85 37.24 -4.31
N MET A 241 -9.16 36.31 -4.98
CA MET A 241 -8.76 36.44 -6.39
C MET A 241 -9.88 36.06 -7.36
N GLY A 242 -11.06 35.69 -6.86
CA GLY A 242 -12.22 35.29 -7.66
C GLY A 242 -12.16 33.84 -8.17
N VAL A 243 -11.23 33.03 -7.65
CA VAL A 243 -11.14 31.60 -7.95
C VAL A 243 -12.02 30.84 -6.96
N GLY A 244 -13.11 30.25 -7.44
CA GLY A 244 -13.98 29.45 -6.59
C GLY A 244 -13.27 28.17 -6.13
N VAL A 245 -13.30 27.87 -4.84
CA VAL A 245 -12.75 26.63 -4.27
C VAL A 245 -13.91 25.67 -3.99
N GLY A 246 -13.91 24.52 -4.68
CA GLY A 246 -14.91 23.47 -4.48
C GLY A 246 -14.59 22.55 -3.29
N GLY A 247 -13.32 22.51 -2.89
CA GLY A 247 -12.82 21.76 -1.75
C GLY A 247 -11.30 21.56 -1.84
N HIS A 248 -10.71 21.00 -0.80
CA HIS A 248 -9.30 20.62 -0.79
C HIS A 248 -9.11 19.30 -0.07
N GLN A 249 -7.98 18.66 -0.34
CA GLN A 249 -7.56 17.42 0.31
C GLN A 249 -6.14 17.61 0.85
N ILE A 250 -5.96 17.30 2.13
CA ILE A 250 -4.65 17.23 2.77
C ILE A 250 -4.17 15.79 2.69
N THR A 251 -2.90 15.59 2.34
CA THR A 251 -2.26 14.28 2.30
C THR A 251 -0.94 14.34 3.03
N ASP A 252 -0.80 13.49 4.04
CA ASP A 252 0.44 13.38 4.79
C ASP A 252 1.51 12.69 3.92
N PRO A 253 2.67 13.32 3.67
CA PRO A 253 3.74 12.77 2.85
C PRO A 253 4.40 11.52 3.45
N GLU A 254 4.13 11.19 4.70
CA GLU A 254 4.66 10.00 5.37
C GLU A 254 3.67 8.83 5.35
N VAL A 255 2.40 9.08 5.02
CA VAL A 255 1.31 8.11 5.09
C VAL A 255 0.78 7.79 3.70
N HIS A 256 0.91 6.54 3.28
CA HIS A 256 0.35 6.10 2.00
C HIS A 256 -1.19 6.04 2.09
N TRP A 257 -1.92 6.47 1.05
CA TRP A 257 -3.39 6.50 1.05
C TRP A 257 -4.07 5.15 1.37
N LEU A 258 -3.41 4.04 1.06
CA LEU A 258 -3.90 2.68 1.36
C LEU A 258 -3.40 2.13 2.70
N GLN A 259 -2.62 2.89 3.47
CA GLN A 259 -1.99 2.43 4.70
C GLN A 259 -3.03 1.95 5.72
N GLU A 260 -4.12 2.69 5.94
CA GLU A 260 -5.18 2.28 6.87
C GLU A 260 -5.85 0.96 6.43
N THR A 261 -6.06 0.78 5.13
CA THR A 261 -6.63 -0.46 4.58
C THR A 261 -5.67 -1.64 4.76
N ILE A 262 -4.37 -1.43 4.50
CA ILE A 262 -3.33 -2.43 4.67
C ILE A 262 -3.17 -2.80 6.15
N ASP A 263 -3.14 -1.82 7.04
CA ASP A 263 -3.05 -2.01 8.49
C ASP A 263 -4.24 -2.83 9.01
N SER A 264 -5.45 -2.53 8.51
CA SER A 264 -6.66 -3.30 8.83
C SER A 264 -6.57 -4.76 8.36
N LEU A 265 -6.12 -4.98 7.12
CA LEU A 265 -5.91 -6.33 6.58
C LEU A 265 -4.84 -7.09 7.36
N LEU A 266 -3.71 -6.44 7.66
CA LEU A 266 -2.62 -7.02 8.44
C LEU A 266 -3.07 -7.35 9.86
N PHE A 267 -3.87 -6.50 10.50
CA PHE A 267 -4.44 -6.77 11.82
C PHE A 267 -5.31 -8.03 11.81
N ILE A 268 -6.19 -8.20 10.83
CA ILE A 268 -7.00 -9.41 10.67
C ILE A 268 -6.10 -10.65 10.51
N LEU A 269 -5.06 -10.55 9.68
CA LEU A 269 -4.09 -11.62 9.46
C LEU A 269 -3.29 -11.95 10.74
N GLN A 270 -2.90 -10.94 11.53
CA GLN A 270 -2.24 -11.12 12.82
C GLN A 270 -3.15 -11.83 13.82
N VAL A 271 -4.43 -11.43 13.91
CA VAL A 271 -5.42 -12.10 14.76
C VAL A 271 -5.61 -13.55 14.33
N LEU A 272 -5.75 -13.82 13.03
CA LEU A 272 -5.89 -15.17 12.51
C LEU A 272 -4.64 -16.03 12.78
N GLY A 273 -3.45 -15.45 12.61
CA GLY A 273 -2.18 -16.08 12.96
C GLY A 273 -2.09 -16.41 14.45
N ALA A 274 -2.52 -15.49 15.33
CA ALA A 274 -2.53 -15.70 16.78
C ALA A 274 -3.51 -16.80 17.18
N LEU A 275 -4.71 -16.82 16.59
CA LEU A 275 -5.69 -17.90 16.78
C LEU A 275 -5.14 -19.26 16.31
N SER A 276 -4.46 -19.30 15.16
CA SER A 276 -3.82 -20.51 14.62
C SER A 276 -2.70 -21.04 15.53
N LEU A 277 -1.89 -20.15 16.08
CA LEU A 277 -0.85 -20.50 17.07
C LEU A 277 -1.50 -21.02 18.37
N GLY A 278 -2.57 -20.39 18.84
CA GLY A 278 -3.36 -20.87 19.97
C GLY A 278 -3.91 -22.28 19.74
N LEU A 279 -4.51 -22.54 18.57
CA LEU A 279 -5.02 -23.85 18.18
C LEU A 279 -3.91 -24.91 18.13
N SER A 280 -2.73 -24.54 17.65
CA SER A 280 -1.55 -25.41 17.65
C SER A 280 -1.10 -25.76 19.08
N GLY A 281 -1.16 -24.79 19.99
CA GLY A 281 -0.96 -25.02 21.43
C GLY A 281 -1.94 -26.05 22.00
N PHE A 282 -3.23 -25.93 21.69
CA PHE A 282 -4.23 -26.93 22.09
C PHE A 282 -3.93 -28.32 21.52
N LEU A 283 -3.47 -28.41 20.27
CA LEU A 283 -3.09 -29.67 19.66
C LEU A 283 -1.91 -30.32 20.39
N ILE A 284 -0.89 -29.54 20.78
CA ILE A 284 0.25 -30.01 21.59
C ILE A 284 -0.25 -30.53 22.94
N VAL A 285 -1.12 -29.78 23.63
CA VAL A 285 -1.67 -30.20 24.94
C VAL A 285 -2.44 -31.51 24.82
N ASN A 286 -3.34 -31.61 23.84
CA ASN A 286 -4.10 -32.84 23.58
C ASN A 286 -3.19 -34.02 23.27
N MET A 287 -2.13 -33.79 22.49
CA MET A 287 -1.13 -34.80 22.19
C MET A 287 -0.33 -35.21 23.42
N MET A 288 0.05 -34.26 24.28
CA MET A 288 0.76 -34.53 25.53
C MET A 288 -0.10 -35.34 26.48
N ASN A 289 -1.38 -34.98 26.64
CA ASN A 289 -2.34 -35.73 27.44
C ASN A 289 -2.47 -37.18 26.95
N ALA A 290 -2.63 -37.38 25.65
CA ALA A 290 -2.68 -38.71 25.06
C ALA A 290 -1.38 -39.50 25.28
N THR A 291 -0.22 -38.86 25.13
CA THR A 291 1.10 -39.50 25.32
C THR A 291 1.33 -39.88 26.79
N VAL A 292 0.98 -39.00 27.73
CA VAL A 292 1.04 -39.27 29.17
C VAL A 292 0.12 -40.42 29.53
N ALA A 293 -1.13 -40.42 29.04
CA ALA A 293 -2.10 -41.48 29.25
C ALA A 293 -1.59 -42.86 28.76
N GLN A 294 -0.98 -42.89 27.56
CA GLN A 294 -0.37 -44.11 27.01
C GLN A 294 0.86 -44.58 27.81
N GLN A 295 1.53 -43.68 28.52
CA GLN A 295 2.75 -43.96 29.28
C GLN A 295 2.53 -44.05 30.80
N VAL A 296 1.27 -44.10 31.29
CA VAL A 296 0.96 -44.15 32.73
C VAL A 296 1.69 -45.30 33.44
N TRP A 297 1.73 -46.49 32.82
CA TRP A 297 2.47 -47.63 33.39
C TRP A 297 3.97 -47.35 33.51
N GLN A 298 4.58 -46.72 32.49
CA GLN A 298 5.99 -46.35 32.53
C GLN A 298 6.27 -45.30 33.62
N ILE A 299 5.37 -44.32 33.78
CA ILE A 299 5.44 -43.31 34.85
C ILE A 299 5.35 -44.00 36.22
N GLY A 300 4.48 -44.99 36.37
CA GLY A 300 4.35 -45.80 37.58
C GLY A 300 5.65 -46.52 37.94
N VAL A 301 6.27 -47.22 36.99
CA VAL A 301 7.57 -47.89 37.19
C VAL A 301 8.66 -46.87 37.57
N MET A 302 8.72 -45.71 36.89
CA MET A 302 9.67 -44.65 37.22
C MET A 302 9.50 -44.15 38.66
N LYS A 303 8.25 -43.96 39.12
CA LYS A 303 7.96 -43.51 40.49
C LYS A 303 8.34 -44.55 41.54
N VAL A 304 8.10 -45.84 41.28
CA VAL A 304 8.49 -46.95 42.18
C VAL A 304 10.02 -47.05 42.31
N VAL A 305 10.77 -46.78 41.24
CA VAL A 305 12.24 -46.75 41.25
C VAL A 305 12.80 -45.44 41.87
N GLY A 306 11.93 -44.54 42.36
CA GLY A 306 12.32 -43.33 43.09
C GLY A 306 12.39 -42.05 42.25
N ALA A 307 11.80 -42.01 41.05
CA ALA A 307 11.67 -40.76 40.31
C ALA A 307 10.62 -39.84 40.95
N THR A 308 11.00 -38.59 41.22
CA THR A 308 10.08 -37.56 41.73
C THR A 308 9.14 -37.04 40.63
N SER A 309 7.95 -36.55 41.02
CA SER A 309 6.97 -35.99 40.08
C SER A 309 7.53 -34.85 39.22
N GLY A 310 8.37 -33.98 39.79
CA GLY A 310 9.05 -32.91 39.04
C GLY A 310 10.03 -33.44 37.98
N ARG A 311 10.69 -34.58 38.25
CA ARG A 311 11.59 -35.21 37.27
C ARG A 311 10.81 -35.83 36.11
N VAL A 312 9.64 -36.40 36.38
CA VAL A 312 8.72 -36.90 35.34
C VAL A 312 8.19 -35.73 34.50
N MET A 313 7.72 -34.67 35.14
CA MET A 313 7.23 -33.45 34.47
C MET A 313 8.29 -32.88 33.51
N ARG A 314 9.54 -32.76 33.97
CA ARG A 314 10.65 -32.25 33.14
C ARG A 314 10.89 -33.08 31.87
N VAL A 315 10.66 -34.40 31.90
CA VAL A 315 10.81 -35.25 30.72
C VAL A 315 9.75 -34.91 29.67
N TYR A 316 8.48 -34.77 30.06
CA TYR A 316 7.40 -34.46 29.13
C TYR A 316 7.46 -33.00 28.64
N LEU A 317 7.82 -32.06 29.51
CA LEU A 317 8.10 -30.68 29.10
C LEU A 317 9.26 -30.60 28.11
N ALA A 318 10.32 -31.40 28.30
CA ALA A 318 11.41 -31.49 27.34
C ALA A 318 10.94 -32.05 25.99
N THR A 319 10.03 -33.03 25.97
CA THR A 319 9.41 -33.51 24.72
C THR A 319 8.61 -32.41 24.02
N ALA A 320 7.77 -31.67 24.76
CA ALA A 320 7.02 -30.54 24.22
C ALA A 320 7.94 -29.45 23.66
N PHE A 321 9.03 -29.14 24.37
CA PHE A 321 10.04 -28.18 23.92
C PHE A 321 10.73 -28.62 22.61
N VAL A 322 11.04 -29.91 22.45
CA VAL A 322 11.61 -30.44 21.21
C VAL A 322 10.62 -30.34 20.04
N TYR A 323 9.33 -30.58 20.26
CA TYR A 323 8.32 -30.32 19.23
C TYR A 323 8.31 -28.86 18.79
N GLY A 324 8.30 -27.93 19.75
CA GLY A 324 8.37 -26.50 19.46
C GLY A 324 9.63 -26.10 18.69
N LEU A 325 10.80 -26.62 19.08
CA LEU A 325 12.06 -26.38 18.37
C LEU A 325 12.05 -26.91 16.93
N LEU A 326 11.54 -28.13 16.72
CA LEU A 326 11.43 -28.71 15.38
C LEU A 326 10.48 -27.89 14.49
N SER A 327 9.38 -27.40 15.06
CA SER A 327 8.45 -26.53 14.35
C SER A 327 9.09 -25.18 14.00
N LEU A 328 9.80 -24.57 14.95
CA LEU A 328 10.49 -23.30 14.71
C LEU A 328 11.57 -23.44 13.63
N PHE A 329 12.32 -24.55 13.67
CA PHE A 329 13.35 -24.85 12.67
C PHE A 329 12.79 -24.95 11.25
N LEU A 330 11.55 -25.42 11.09
CA LEU A 330 10.87 -25.44 9.80
C LEU A 330 10.24 -24.09 9.45
N ALA A 331 9.65 -23.40 10.43
CA ALA A 331 8.89 -22.17 10.20
C ALA A 331 9.78 -20.96 9.89
N VAL A 332 10.89 -20.79 10.60
CA VAL A 332 11.73 -19.58 10.50
C VAL A 332 12.35 -19.43 9.10
N PRO A 333 12.99 -20.45 8.49
CA PRO A 333 13.56 -20.30 7.16
C PRO A 333 12.52 -20.08 6.06
N LEU A 334 11.27 -20.48 6.30
CA LEU A 334 10.19 -20.26 5.35
C LEU A 334 9.61 -18.85 5.46
N GLY A 335 9.61 -18.27 6.66
CA GLY A 335 8.99 -16.97 6.96
C GLY A 335 9.93 -15.78 7.09
N ALA A 336 11.25 -16.00 6.96
CA ALA A 336 12.27 -14.96 6.89
C ALA A 336 12.56 -14.59 5.43
#